data_AF-A0A2M8Q7G4-F1
#
_entry.id   AF-A0A2M8Q7G4-F1
#
_cell.length_a   1.000
_cell.length_b   1.000
_cell.length_c   1.000
_cell.angle_alpha   90.00
_cell.angle_beta   90.00
_cell.angle_gamma   90.00
#
_symmetry.space_group_name_H-M   'P 1'
#
loop_
_entity.id
_entity.type
_entity.pdbx_description
1 polymer ?
#
loop_
_entity_poly.entity_id
_entity_poly.type
_entity_poly.pdbx_seq_one_letter_code
_entity_poly.pdbx_strand_id
1 'polypeptide(L)'
;MSSDNRGPLAVVAIGGNSLITDNRHADVPHQWDAVRQTSHYIADMVEAGWSIAITHGNGPQVGFILRRNELAAHEVHPTPLDLIVADTQGSIGF
;
A
#
# COMPACT_ATOMS: atom_id res chain seq x y z
N MET A 1 -22.93 28.84 17.72
CA MET A 1 -22.90 28.22 16.38
C MET A 1 -21.44 27.97 16.05
N SER A 2 -20.94 26.75 16.27
CA SER A 2 -19.58 26.39 15.87
C SER A 2 -19.61 26.08 14.37
N SER A 3 -19.09 26.98 13.54
CA SER A 3 -18.81 26.65 12.14
C SER A 3 -17.71 25.58 12.14
N ASP A 4 -18.08 24.38 11.75
CA ASP A 4 -17.19 23.25 11.54
C ASP A 4 -16.20 23.60 10.41
N ASN A 5 -15.07 24.21 10.80
CA ASN A 5 -14.03 24.64 9.86
C ASN A 5 -13.13 23.44 9.51
N ARG A 6 -13.73 22.36 9.00
CA ARG A 6 -12.99 21.23 8.45
C ARG A 6 -12.52 21.60 7.04
N GLY A 7 -11.21 21.59 6.84
CA GLY A 7 -10.63 21.73 5.52
C GLY A 7 -11.12 20.65 4.55
N PRO A 8 -10.93 20.84 3.23
CA PRO A 8 -11.51 19.96 2.23
C PRO A 8 -11.06 18.50 2.39
N LEU A 9 -11.96 17.57 2.09
CA LEU A 9 -11.69 16.13 2.13
C LEU A 9 -11.18 15.63 0.78
N ALA A 10 -10.04 14.95 0.78
CA ALA A 10 -9.52 14.22 -0.36
C ALA A 10 -9.51 12.70 -0.08
N VAL A 11 -9.89 11.91 -1.08
CA VAL A 11 -9.66 10.45 -1.10
C VAL A 11 -8.49 10.19 -2.04
N VAL A 12 -7.39 9.70 -1.50
CA VAL A 12 -6.14 9.46 -2.26
C VAL A 12 -5.99 7.96 -2.47
N ALA A 13 -6.08 7.53 -3.72
CA ALA A 13 -5.92 6.13 -4.12
C ALA A 13 -4.51 5.88 -4.66
N ILE A 14 -3.69 5.16 -3.90
CA ILE A 14 -2.32 4.78 -4.27
C ILE A 14 -2.38 3.47 -5.07
N GLY A 15 -1.88 3.47 -6.30
CA GLY A 15 -1.87 2.25 -7.11
C GLY A 15 -0.94 1.19 -6.52
N GLY A 16 -1.30 -0.09 -6.60
CA GLY A 16 -0.38 -1.19 -6.19
C GLY A 16 0.92 -1.21 -7.00
N ASN A 17 0.85 -0.77 -8.26
CA ASN A 17 2.02 -0.57 -9.14
C ASN A 17 2.83 0.68 -8.77
N SER A 18 2.25 1.63 -8.04
CA SER A 18 2.98 2.81 -7.55
C SER A 18 3.99 2.44 -6.47
N LEU A 19 3.83 1.27 -5.85
CA LEU A 19 4.78 0.72 -4.88
C LEU A 19 5.92 -0.06 -5.56
N ILE A 20 5.82 -0.37 -6.86
CA ILE A 20 6.89 -1.01 -7.64
C ILE A 20 7.24 -0.09 -8.80
N THR A 21 8.22 0.77 -8.59
CA THR A 21 8.66 1.76 -9.58
C THR A 21 9.56 1.15 -10.66
N ASP A 22 10.20 0.01 -10.38
CA ASP A 22 10.99 -0.77 -11.33
C ASP A 22 10.80 -2.28 -11.09
N ASN A 23 10.34 -3.01 -12.11
CA ASN A 23 10.15 -4.47 -12.06
C ASN A 23 11.45 -5.25 -11.82
N ARG A 24 12.63 -4.64 -12.06
CA ARG A 24 13.94 -5.24 -11.75
C ARG A 24 14.33 -5.07 -10.28
N HIS A 25 13.66 -4.16 -9.58
CA HIS A 25 13.92 -3.78 -8.20
C HIS A 25 12.62 -3.80 -7.39
N ALA A 26 11.96 -4.96 -7.35
CA ALA A 26 10.67 -5.15 -6.67
C ALA A 26 10.81 -5.71 -5.24
N ASP A 27 12.03 -5.71 -4.70
CA ASP A 27 12.28 -6.15 -3.33
C ASP A 27 11.67 -5.17 -2.30
N VAL A 28 11.66 -5.61 -1.04
CA VAL A 28 11.01 -4.84 0.03
C VAL A 28 11.60 -3.42 0.15
N PRO A 29 12.94 -3.21 0.25
CA PRO A 29 13.52 -1.88 0.34
C PRO A 29 13.04 -0.87 -0.71
N HIS A 30 12.95 -1.26 -1.98
CA HIS A 30 12.50 -0.35 -3.03
C HIS A 30 11.01 0.01 -2.90
N GLN A 31 10.18 -0.91 -2.40
CA GLN A 31 8.78 -0.60 -2.06
C GLN A 31 8.70 0.41 -0.91
N TRP A 32 9.57 0.30 0.10
CA TRP A 32 9.65 1.28 1.19
C TRP A 32 10.04 2.68 0.69
N ASP A 33 10.98 2.78 -0.24
CA ASP A 33 11.37 4.06 -0.82
C ASP A 33 10.21 4.72 -1.60
N ALA A 34 9.45 3.92 -2.36
CA ALA A 34 8.25 4.39 -3.05
C ALA A 34 7.15 4.87 -2.07
N VAL A 35 6.95 4.16 -0.96
CA VAL A 35 6.04 4.58 0.12
C VAL A 35 6.51 5.91 0.72
N ARG A 36 7.78 6.01 1.11
CA ARG A 36 8.36 7.23 1.72
C ARG A 36 8.16 8.44 0.82
N GLN A 37 8.44 8.30 -0.48
CA GLN A 37 8.21 9.37 -1.44
C GLN A 37 6.73 9.77 -1.50
N THR A 38 5.82 8.80 -1.52
CA THR A 38 4.37 9.06 -1.52
C THR A 38 3.92 9.75 -0.23
N SER A 39 4.45 9.33 0.93
CA SER A 39 4.16 9.92 2.24
C SER A 39 4.56 11.40 2.32
N HIS A 40 5.64 11.82 1.64
CA HIS A 40 5.99 13.23 1.56
C HIS A 40 4.89 14.07 0.91
N TYR A 41 4.35 13.65 -0.24
CA TYR A 41 3.25 14.37 -0.89
C TYR A 41 1.96 14.38 -0.06
N ILE A 42 1.70 13.31 0.68
CA ILE A 42 0.56 13.26 1.62
C ILE A 42 0.76 14.26 2.76
N ALA A 43 1.97 14.35 3.31
CA ALA A 43 2.28 15.32 4.36
C ALA A 43 2.06 16.76 3.88
N ASP A 44 2.50 17.10 2.67
CA ASP A 44 2.26 18.42 2.06
C ASP A 44 0.76 18.75 1.97
N MET A 45 -0.08 17.76 1.63
CA MET A 45 -1.54 17.93 1.60
C MET A 45 -2.12 18.18 3.01
N VAL A 46 -1.63 17.46 4.03
CA VAL A 46 -2.05 17.67 5.42
C VAL A 46 -1.66 19.07 5.88
N GLU A 47 -0.43 19.53 5.58
CA GLU A 47 0.04 20.88 5.91
C GLU A 47 -0.78 21.97 5.20
N ALA A 48 -1.24 21.71 3.98
CA ALA A 48 -2.16 22.58 3.25
C ALA A 48 -3.60 22.58 3.79
N GLY A 49 -3.89 21.83 4.87
CA GLY A 49 -5.17 21.82 5.57
C GLY A 49 -6.18 20.79 5.06
N TRP A 50 -5.76 19.81 4.26
CA TRP A 50 -6.66 18.76 3.79
C TRP A 50 -6.92 17.71 4.86
N SER A 51 -8.17 17.25 4.94
CA SER A 51 -8.49 15.96 5.56
C SER A 51 -8.31 14.88 4.50
N ILE A 52 -7.65 13.77 4.82
CA ILE A 52 -7.27 12.77 3.82
C ILE A 52 -7.74 11.38 4.25
N ALA A 53 -8.40 10.67 3.34
CA ALA A 53 -8.61 9.23 3.41
C ALA A 53 -7.71 8.54 2.37
N ILE A 54 -6.84 7.64 2.80
CA ILE A 54 -5.87 6.96 1.94
C ILE A 54 -6.38 5.55 1.65
N THR A 55 -6.33 5.15 0.40
CA THR A 55 -6.55 3.77 -0.04
C THR A 55 -5.37 3.32 -0.88
N HIS A 56 -5.22 2.01 -1.05
CA HIS A 56 -4.18 1.46 -1.91
C HIS A 56 -4.63 0.21 -2.66
N GLY A 57 -3.96 -0.05 -3.79
CA GLY A 57 -3.95 -1.36 -4.42
C GLY A 57 -2.86 -2.27 -3.83
N ASN A 58 -2.97 -3.57 -4.04
CA ASN A 58 -2.01 -4.57 -3.53
C ASN A 58 -1.68 -5.68 -4.56
N GLY A 59 -2.06 -5.49 -5.83
CA GLY A 59 -1.98 -6.54 -6.86
C GLY A 59 -0.59 -7.19 -6.98
N PRO A 60 0.49 -6.42 -7.14
CA PRO A 60 1.83 -7.02 -7.20
C PRO A 60 2.26 -7.72 -5.90
N GLN A 61 1.91 -7.16 -4.74
CA GLN A 61 2.25 -7.72 -3.43
C GLN A 61 1.54 -9.07 -3.22
N VAL A 62 0.26 -9.14 -3.55
CA VAL A 62 -0.53 -10.38 -3.56
C VAL A 62 0.10 -11.40 -4.52
N GLY A 63 0.47 -10.97 -5.73
CA GLY A 63 1.14 -11.82 -6.71
C GLY A 63 2.46 -12.41 -6.22
N PHE A 64 3.28 -11.63 -5.49
CA PHE A 64 4.52 -12.14 -4.92
C PHE A 64 4.28 -13.17 -3.81
N ILE A 65 3.28 -12.98 -2.95
CA ILE A 65 2.97 -13.95 -1.91
C ILE A 65 2.39 -15.23 -2.52
N LEU A 66 1.50 -15.13 -3.51
CA LEU A 66 1.03 -16.30 -4.26
C LEU A 66 2.19 -17.08 -4.88
N ARG A 67 3.15 -16.38 -5.51
CA ARG A 67 4.34 -17.02 -6.07
C ARG A 67 5.20 -17.69 -5.00
N ARG A 68 5.34 -17.10 -3.81
CA ARG A 68 6.03 -17.74 -2.68
C ARG A 68 5.31 -19.01 -2.24
N ASN A 69 3.98 -18.99 -2.18
CA ASN A 69 3.17 -20.17 -1.86
C ASN A 69 3.38 -21.28 -2.88
N GLU A 70 3.35 -20.97 -4.19
CA GLU A 70 3.59 -21.95 -5.25
C GLU A 70 4.97 -22.60 -5.14
N LEU A 71 6.01 -21.79 -4.89
CA LEU A 71 7.38 -22.27 -4.73
C LEU A 71 7.56 -23.14 -3.47
N ALA A 72 6.87 -22.81 -2.37
CA ALA A 72 7.00 -23.48 -1.08
C ALA A 72 5.97 -24.60 -0.84
N ALA A 73 5.04 -24.84 -1.78
CA ALA A 73 3.91 -25.76 -1.61
C ALA A 73 4.29 -27.21 -1.31
N HIS A 74 5.54 -27.61 -1.60
CA HIS A 74 6.08 -28.93 -1.31
C HIS A 74 6.61 -29.09 0.13
N GLU A 75 6.80 -27.98 0.85
CA GLU A 75 7.31 -27.96 2.23
C GLU A 75 6.27 -27.45 3.23
N VAL A 76 5.43 -26.50 2.82
CA VAL A 76 4.43 -25.86 3.68
C VAL A 76 3.10 -25.70 2.94
N HIS A 77 2.00 -25.68 3.69
CA HIS A 77 0.66 -25.47 3.14
C HIS A 77 0.53 -24.06 2.53
N PRO A 78 -0.23 -23.89 1.43
CA PRO A 78 -0.45 -22.58 0.85
C PRO A 78 -1.40 -21.74 1.71
N THR A 79 -1.20 -20.43 1.70
CA THR A 79 -2.15 -19.45 2.26
C THR A 79 -3.26 -19.16 1.25
N PRO A 80 -4.55 -19.21 1.66
CA PRO A 80 -5.69 -18.75 0.88
C PRO A 80 -5.56 -17.29 0.40
N LEU A 81 -6.13 -16.97 -0.78
CA LEU A 81 -5.99 -15.66 -1.42
C LEU A 81 -6.55 -14.50 -0.57
N ASP A 82 -7.67 -14.71 0.12
CA ASP A 82 -8.29 -13.73 1.01
C ASP A 82 -7.39 -13.39 2.21
N LEU A 83 -6.71 -14.38 2.79
CA LEU A 83 -5.71 -14.17 3.82
C LEU A 83 -4.47 -13.45 3.28
N ILE A 84 -4.01 -13.78 2.06
CA ILE A 84 -2.93 -13.02 1.41
C ILE A 84 -3.33 -11.56 1.20
N VAL A 85 -4.57 -11.30 0.79
CA VAL A 85 -5.09 -9.94 0.68
C VAL A 85 -5.03 -9.25 2.04
N ALA A 86 -5.48 -9.89 3.12
CA ALA A 86 -5.40 -9.35 4.48
C ALA A 86 -3.94 -9.07 4.93
N ASP A 87 -3.02 -9.99 4.70
CA ASP A 87 -1.60 -9.84 5.01
C ASP A 87 -1.02 -8.60 4.33
N THR A 88 -1.36 -8.40 3.04
CA THR A 88 -0.86 -7.25 2.27
C THR A 88 -1.48 -5.92 2.70
N GLN A 89 -2.71 -5.90 3.22
CA GLN A 89 -3.26 -4.69 3.85
C GLN A 89 -2.46 -4.32 5.10
N GLY A 90 -2.14 -5.32 5.93
CA GLY A 90 -1.30 -5.12 7.12
C GLY A 90 0.11 -4.66 6.77
N SER A 91 0.75 -5.26 5.76
CA SER A 91 2.12 -4.91 5.40
C SER A 91 2.26 -3.56 4.69
N ILE A 92 1.27 -3.17 3.86
CA ILE A 92 1.30 -1.89 3.14
C ILE A 92 0.85 -0.74 4.05
N GLY A 93 -0.07 -0.99 4.98
CA GLY A 93 -0.55 0.01 5.93
C GLY A 93 0.39 0.29 7.11
N PHE A 94 1.45 -0.50 7.29
CA PHE A 94 2.46 -0.34 8.34
C PHE A 94 3.58 0.62 7.91
#